data_AF-A0A8M1KVK6-F1
#
_entry.id   AF-A0A8M1KVK6-F1
#
_cell.length_a   1.000
_cell.length_b   1.000
_cell.length_c   1.000
_cell.angle_alpha   90.00
_cell.angle_beta   90.00
_cell.angle_gamma   90.00
#
_symmetry.space_group_name_H-M   'P 1'
#
loop_
_entity.id
_entity.type
_entity.pdbx_description
1 polymer ?
#
loop_
_entity_poly.entity_id
_entity_poly.type
_entity_poly.pdbx_seq_one_letter_code
_entity_poly.pdbx_strand_id
1 'polypeptide(L)'
;MKTTSTEGLIVHIRGKQNGAHVTLYMTSGKIRLMVGNRSIHYHKKINDNHWHKVDLSVEKHSFHLLVDNLRVTDGQLPAGEGAALSLSSPVYLGADLTTPNTEAQVPLSLPVYLGADLTSPKTEAQKHRYILTLMYTWV
;
A
#
# COMPACT_ATOMS: atom_id res chain seq x y z
N MET A 1 3.60 -3.68 8.94
CA MET A 1 4.52 -4.68 8.37
C MET A 1 5.77 -4.77 9.21
N LYS A 2 6.40 -5.96 9.25
CA LYS A 2 7.68 -6.23 9.91
C LYS A 2 8.53 -7.10 8.96
N THR A 3 9.76 -6.69 8.68
CA THR A 3 10.63 -7.40 7.73
C THR A 3 12.11 -7.08 7.98
N THR A 4 13.01 -7.95 7.51
CA THR A 4 14.45 -7.70 7.36
C THR A 4 14.88 -7.61 5.90
N SER A 5 13.99 -7.96 4.97
CA SER A 5 14.28 -7.92 3.53
C SER A 5 14.64 -6.51 3.09
N THR A 6 15.53 -6.41 2.10
CA THR A 6 15.90 -5.11 1.49
C THR A 6 15.02 -4.79 0.27
N GLU A 7 14.40 -5.80 -0.33
CA GLU A 7 13.59 -5.73 -1.53
C GLU A 7 12.26 -6.48 -1.31
N GLY A 8 11.20 -6.08 -2.02
CA GLY A 8 9.97 -6.87 -2.04
C GLY A 8 8.74 -6.10 -2.52
N LEU A 9 7.81 -6.83 -3.13
CA LEU A 9 6.49 -6.31 -3.48
C LEU A 9 5.57 -6.47 -2.28
N ILE A 10 4.91 -5.39 -1.86
CA ILE A 10 4.02 -5.41 -0.70
C ILE A 10 2.56 -5.45 -1.17
N VAL A 11 2.19 -4.54 -2.08
CA VAL A 11 0.86 -4.47 -2.68
C VAL A 11 0.98 -4.10 -4.15
N HIS A 12 0.23 -4.78 -5.02
CA HIS A 12 0.00 -4.36 -6.40
C HIS A 12 -1.48 -4.44 -6.75
N ILE A 13 -2.01 -3.37 -7.34
CA ILE A 13 -3.39 -3.27 -7.80
C ILE A 13 -3.37 -2.76 -9.23
N ARG A 14 -3.97 -3.50 -10.15
CA ARG A 14 -4.09 -3.07 -11.56
C ARG A 14 -5.35 -2.24 -11.76
N GLY A 15 -5.22 -1.22 -12.60
CA GLY A 15 -6.32 -0.47 -13.18
C GLY A 15 -6.74 -1.03 -14.53
N LYS A 16 -7.90 -0.58 -15.02
CA LYS A 16 -8.43 -0.99 -16.33
C LYS A 16 -7.69 -0.33 -17.50
N GLN A 17 -7.13 0.87 -17.28
CA GLN A 17 -6.41 1.61 -18.32
C GLN A 17 -4.97 1.11 -18.43
N ASN A 18 -4.39 1.21 -19.63
CA ASN A 18 -3.01 0.80 -19.84
C ASN A 18 -2.07 1.60 -18.93
N GLY A 19 -1.20 0.90 -18.19
CA GLY A 19 -0.29 1.51 -17.22
C GLY A 19 -0.94 2.04 -15.94
N ALA A 20 -2.27 1.97 -15.77
CA ALA A 20 -2.91 2.32 -14.51
C ALA A 20 -2.65 1.23 -13.47
N HIS A 21 -1.98 1.61 -12.38
CA HIS A 21 -1.75 0.71 -11.26
C HIS A 21 -1.41 1.49 -10.00
N VAL A 22 -1.58 0.86 -8.85
CA VAL A 22 -1.05 1.30 -7.56
C VAL A 22 -0.10 0.22 -7.07
N THR A 23 1.13 0.58 -6.72
CA THR A 23 2.13 -0.37 -6.24
C THR A 23 2.88 0.17 -5.04
N LEU A 24 2.84 -0.59 -3.95
CA LEU A 24 3.64 -0.38 -2.77
C LEU A 24 4.72 -1.44 -2.73
N TYR A 25 5.98 -1.01 -2.67
CA TYR A 25 7.13 -1.91 -2.71
C TYR A 25 8.29 -1.36 -1.89
N MET A 26 9.22 -2.25 -1.56
CA MET A 26 10.44 -1.95 -0.83
C MET A 26 11.64 -2.05 -1.76
N THR A 27 12.55 -1.08 -1.65
CA THR A 27 13.89 -1.11 -2.29
C THR A 27 14.94 -0.57 -1.33
N SER A 28 16.07 -1.24 -1.20
CA SER A 28 17.15 -0.88 -0.27
C SER A 28 16.66 -0.62 1.17
N GLY A 29 15.63 -1.36 1.61
CA GLY A 29 15.01 -1.25 2.93
C GLY A 29 14.03 -0.08 3.10
N LYS A 30 13.76 0.69 2.04
CA LYS A 30 12.90 1.88 2.04
C LYS A 30 11.59 1.63 1.29
N ILE A 31 10.52 2.25 1.73
CA ILE A 31 9.19 2.12 1.11
C ILE A 31 9.00 3.13 -0.02
N ARG A 32 8.44 2.65 -1.12
CA ARG A 32 8.03 3.44 -2.29
C ARG A 32 6.58 3.15 -2.64
N LEU A 33 5.85 4.20 -2.97
CA LEU A 33 4.50 4.14 -3.52
C LEU A 33 4.53 4.66 -4.95
N MET A 34 4.04 3.87 -5.89
CA MET A 34 3.89 4.21 -7.29
C MET A 34 2.42 4.21 -7.68
N VAL A 35 2.00 5.24 -8.41
CA VAL A 35 0.66 5.39 -8.98
C VAL A 35 0.83 5.75 -10.46
N GLY A 36 0.48 4.81 -11.34
CA GLY A 36 0.81 4.93 -12.76
C GLY A 36 2.33 5.09 -12.97
N ASN A 37 2.76 6.18 -13.58
CA ASN A 37 4.18 6.48 -13.80
C ASN A 37 4.80 7.42 -12.75
N ARG A 38 4.07 7.77 -11.68
CA ARG A 38 4.53 8.70 -10.64
C ARG A 38 4.84 7.97 -9.35
N SER A 39 5.84 8.41 -8.60
CA SER A 39 6.21 7.77 -7.34
C SER A 39 6.59 8.77 -6.25
N ILE A 40 6.32 8.39 -5.02
CA ILE A 40 6.80 9.04 -3.79
C ILE A 40 7.46 7.97 -2.91
N HIS A 41 8.38 8.38 -2.03
CA HIS A 41 9.10 7.43 -1.20
C HIS A 41 9.41 7.97 0.18
N TYR A 42 9.39 7.07 1.16
CA TYR A 42 9.84 7.35 2.50
C TYR A 42 11.36 7.12 2.59
N HIS A 43 12.11 8.15 2.94
CA HIS A 43 13.58 8.11 2.81
C HIS A 43 14.30 7.28 3.88
N LYS A 44 13.62 6.92 4.97
CA LYS A 44 14.21 6.11 6.05
C LYS A 44 13.98 4.61 5.81
N LYS A 45 14.91 3.80 6.30
CA LYS A 45 14.79 2.34 6.29
C LYS A 45 13.77 1.90 7.33
N ILE A 46 12.99 0.87 7.01
CA ILE A 46 11.99 0.27 7.92
C ILE A 46 12.10 -1.27 7.99
N ASN A 47 13.21 -1.82 7.46
CA ASN A 47 13.50 -3.25 7.46
C ASN A 47 14.34 -3.65 8.68
N ASP A 48 14.01 -3.12 9.85
CA ASP A 48 14.77 -3.26 11.10
C ASP A 48 14.23 -4.38 12.03
N ASN A 49 13.34 -5.23 11.50
CA ASN A 49 12.64 -6.27 12.24
C ASN A 49 11.67 -5.74 13.33
N HIS A 50 11.26 -4.47 13.29
CA HIS A 50 10.16 -3.93 14.09
C HIS A 50 8.87 -3.79 13.27
N TRP A 51 7.77 -3.59 13.98
CA TRP A 51 6.47 -3.34 13.36
C TRP A 51 6.37 -1.87 12.96
N HIS A 52 6.16 -1.63 11.67
CA HIS A 52 5.87 -0.32 11.10
C HIS A 52 4.43 -0.25 10.58
N LYS A 53 3.76 0.88 10.81
CA LYS A 53 2.46 1.18 10.21
C LYS A 53 2.68 1.86 8.86
N VAL A 54 2.04 1.36 7.80
CA VAL A 54 2.13 1.95 6.46
C VAL A 54 0.71 2.16 5.93
N ASP A 55 0.35 3.42 5.68
CA ASP A 55 -0.94 3.81 5.11
C ASP A 55 -0.71 4.47 3.75
N LEU A 56 -1.56 4.17 2.77
CA LEU A 56 -1.56 4.82 1.46
C LEU A 56 -2.98 5.21 1.06
N SER A 57 -3.13 6.28 0.29
CA SER A 57 -4.39 6.66 -0.35
C SER A 57 -4.14 7.25 -1.73
N VAL A 58 -5.12 7.10 -2.62
CA VAL A 58 -5.15 7.73 -3.93
C VAL A 58 -6.46 8.48 -4.04
N GLU A 59 -6.36 9.77 -4.34
CA GLU A 59 -7.47 10.69 -4.52
C GLU A 59 -7.53 11.12 -5.99
N LYS A 60 -8.51 11.97 -6.34
CA LYS A 60 -8.72 12.41 -7.73
C LYS A 60 -7.50 13.11 -8.34
N HIS A 61 -6.73 13.83 -7.51
CA HIS A 61 -5.64 14.72 -7.93
C HIS A 61 -4.33 14.49 -7.17
N SER A 62 -4.30 13.55 -6.22
CA SER A 62 -3.13 13.32 -5.38
C SER A 62 -3.07 11.88 -4.89
N PHE A 63 -1.91 11.50 -4.37
CA PHE A 63 -1.74 10.27 -3.63
C PHE A 63 -0.77 10.47 -2.46
N HIS A 64 -1.01 9.71 -1.40
CA HIS A 64 -0.43 9.94 -0.08
C HIS A 64 0.21 8.66 0.44
N LEU A 65 1.30 8.82 1.18
CA LEU A 65 2.00 7.75 1.88
C LEU A 65 2.34 8.22 3.30
N LEU A 66 1.93 7.43 4.29
CA LEU A 66 2.28 7.62 5.68
C LEU A 66 3.04 6.38 6.19
N VAL A 67 4.13 6.61 6.90
CA VAL A 67 4.88 5.56 7.60
C VAL A 67 5.03 5.97 9.06
N ASP A 68 4.51 5.16 9.99
CA ASP A 68 4.43 5.47 11.42
C ASP A 68 3.82 6.85 11.71
N ASN A 69 2.78 7.20 10.95
CA ASN A 69 2.08 8.49 10.96
C ASN A 69 2.91 9.68 10.45
N LEU A 70 4.12 9.45 9.91
CA LEU A 70 4.89 10.47 9.20
C LEU A 70 4.46 10.52 7.74
N ARG A 71 3.92 11.66 7.32
CA ARG A 71 3.47 11.89 5.94
C ARG A 71 4.64 12.22 5.03
N VAL A 72 4.75 11.50 3.92
CA VAL A 72 5.65 11.83 2.80
C VAL A 72 5.04 12.97 1.99
N THR A 73 5.87 13.79 1.33
CA THR A 73 5.39 14.78 0.37
C THR A 73 4.46 14.14 -0.66
N ASP A 74 3.28 14.73 -0.82
CA ASP A 74 2.22 14.17 -1.64
C ASP A 74 2.61 14.08 -3.11
N GLY A 75 2.24 12.97 -3.74
CA GLY A 75 2.31 12.83 -5.18
C GLY A 75 1.14 13.54 -5.84
N GLN A 76 1.38 14.25 -6.93
CA GLN A 76 0.35 14.96 -7.68
C GLN A 76 -0.07 14.17 -8.92
N LEU A 77 -1.36 14.19 -9.24
CA LEU A 77 -1.94 13.60 -10.43
C LEU A 77 -2.63 14.70 -11.25
N PRO A 78 -2.41 14.75 -12.58
CA PRO A 78 -3.20 15.60 -13.46
C PRO A 78 -4.69 15.33 -13.32
N ALA A 79 -5.48 16.33 -13.71
CA ALA A 79 -6.93 16.29 -13.52
C ALA A 79 -7.55 15.03 -14.15
N GLY A 80 -8.24 14.25 -13.32
CA GLY A 80 -8.96 13.06 -13.77
C GLY A 80 -8.13 11.78 -13.83
N GLU A 81 -6.80 11.82 -13.72
CA GLU A 81 -5.98 10.60 -13.75
C GLU A 81 -6.26 9.67 -12.56
N GLY A 82 -6.43 10.22 -11.35
CA GLY A 82 -6.77 9.42 -10.17
C GLY A 82 -8.11 8.70 -10.31
N ALA A 83 -9.12 9.39 -10.84
CA ALA A 83 -10.43 8.79 -11.14
C ALA A 83 -10.38 7.79 -12.30
N ALA A 84 -9.50 8.03 -13.29
CA ALA A 84 -9.33 7.17 -14.45
C ALA A 84 -8.59 5.87 -14.16
N LEU A 85 -7.96 5.72 -12.99
CA LEU A 85 -7.27 4.48 -12.62
C LEU A 85 -8.20 3.26 -12.71
N SER A 86 -9.48 3.42 -12.33
CA SER A 86 -10.49 2.35 -12.35
C SER A 86 -9.91 1.02 -11.82
N LEU A 87 -9.37 1.05 -10.61
CA LEU A 87 -8.71 -0.10 -10.00
C LEU A 87 -9.64 -1.32 -9.91
N SER A 88 -9.08 -2.50 -10.15
CA SER A 88 -9.81 -3.75 -10.21
C SER A 88 -9.14 -4.84 -9.38
N SER A 89 -9.94 -5.82 -8.95
CA SER A 89 -9.50 -7.07 -8.34
C SER A 89 -8.69 -7.92 -9.34
N PRO A 90 -7.78 -8.81 -8.86
CA PRO A 90 -7.36 -8.98 -7.47
C PRO A 90 -6.31 -7.97 -7.03
N VAL A 91 -6.23 -7.77 -5.72
CA VAL A 91 -5.08 -7.13 -5.05
C VAL A 91 -4.05 -8.21 -4.81
N TYR A 92 -2.84 -8.02 -5.33
CA TYR A 92 -1.71 -8.91 -5.09
C TYR A 92 -0.92 -8.42 -3.87
N LEU A 93 -0.57 -9.34 -2.98
CA LEU A 93 0.07 -9.06 -1.71
C LEU A 93 1.31 -9.91 -1.52
N GLY A 94 2.36 -9.27 -0.99
CA GLY A 94 3.54 -9.93 -0.42
C GLY A 94 4.20 -10.90 -1.39
N ALA A 95 4.98 -10.38 -2.33
CA ALA A 95 5.83 -11.17 -3.21
C ALA A 95 7.30 -10.90 -2.92
N ASP A 96 8.10 -11.97 -2.86
CA ASP A 96 9.53 -11.82 -3.02
C ASP A 96 9.83 -11.59 -4.51
N LEU A 97 10.36 -10.40 -4.84
CA LEU A 97 10.71 -10.06 -6.22
C LEU A 97 11.86 -10.92 -6.78
N THR A 98 12.54 -11.69 -5.92
CA THR A 98 13.56 -12.68 -6.31
C THR A 98 12.96 -14.07 -6.57
N THR A 99 11.72 -14.35 -6.13
CA THR A 99 11.01 -15.62 -6.38
C THR A 99 9.54 -15.36 -6.78
N PRO A 100 9.22 -15.28 -8.08
CA PRO A 100 7.95 -14.74 -8.61
C PRO A 100 6.67 -15.57 -8.38
N ASN A 101 6.70 -16.59 -7.51
CA ASN A 101 5.66 -17.62 -7.39
C ASN A 101 5.01 -17.68 -6.00
N THR A 102 5.10 -16.61 -5.21
CA THR A 102 4.48 -16.52 -3.88
C THR A 102 3.74 -15.19 -3.73
N GLU A 103 2.64 -15.00 -4.46
CA GLU A 103 1.76 -13.84 -4.32
C GLU A 103 0.41 -14.28 -3.75
N ALA A 104 -0.03 -13.67 -2.66
CA ALA A 104 -1.40 -13.84 -2.18
C ALA A 104 -2.35 -12.90 -2.94
N GLN A 105 -3.50 -13.42 -3.39
CA GLN A 105 -4.54 -12.62 -4.06
C GLN A 105 -5.72 -12.41 -3.13
N VAL A 106 -6.21 -11.17 -3.05
CA VAL A 106 -7.40 -10.83 -2.25
C VAL A 106 -8.34 -9.89 -3.02
N PRO A 107 -9.66 -9.92 -2.74
CA PRO A 107 -10.59 -8.98 -3.35
C PRO A 107 -10.38 -7.55 -2.83
N LEU A 108 -10.53 -6.57 -3.71
CA LEU A 108 -10.37 -5.14 -3.39
C LEU A 108 -11.42 -4.60 -2.39
N SER A 109 -12.50 -5.35 -2.12
CA SER A 109 -13.61 -4.94 -1.26
C SER A 109 -13.35 -5.10 0.25
N LEU A 110 -12.19 -5.63 0.66
CA LEU A 110 -11.87 -5.89 2.06
C LEU A 110 -10.61 -5.12 2.49
N PRO A 111 -10.60 -4.52 3.70
CA PRO A 111 -9.36 -4.06 4.30
C PRO A 111 -8.43 -5.24 4.54
N VAL A 112 -7.19 -5.12 4.06
CA VAL A 112 -6.17 -6.18 4.14
C VAL A 112 -5.22 -5.87 5.29
N TYR A 113 -5.04 -6.84 6.18
CA TYR A 113 -4.14 -6.74 7.33
C TYR A 113 -2.95 -7.67 7.13
N LEU A 114 -1.79 -7.11 6.80
CA LEU A 114 -0.55 -7.89 6.68
C LEU A 114 0.12 -8.03 8.06
N GLY A 115 -0.04 -9.22 8.68
CA GLY A 115 0.73 -9.65 9.85
C GLY A 115 -0.01 -9.64 11.20
N ALA A 116 -1.29 -10.01 11.28
CA ALA A 116 -1.98 -10.05 12.57
C ALA A 116 -1.55 -11.26 13.43
N ASP A 117 -1.10 -11.01 14.66
CA ASP A 117 -1.19 -11.99 15.75
C ASP A 117 -2.66 -12.02 16.22
N LEU A 118 -3.35 -13.11 15.86
CA LEU A 118 -4.78 -13.31 16.12
C LEU A 118 -5.08 -13.70 17.58
N THR A 119 -4.06 -13.83 18.44
CA THR A 119 -4.22 -14.35 19.82
C THR A 119 -4.40 -13.28 20.89
N SER A 120 -4.37 -11.99 20.55
CA SER A 120 -4.55 -10.92 21.53
C SER A 120 -6.03 -10.54 21.68
N PRO A 121 -6.69 -10.85 22.83
CA PRO A 121 -8.05 -10.42 23.08
C PRO A 121 -8.01 -8.92 23.41
N LYS A 122 -8.21 -8.07 22.40
CA LYS A 122 -8.31 -6.62 22.62
C LYS A 122 -9.75 -6.17 22.48
N THR A 123 -10.22 -5.59 23.58
CA THR A 123 -11.54 -5.03 23.85
C THR A 123 -12.07 -4.17 22.72
N GLU A 124 -13.40 -4.16 22.61
CA GLU A 124 -14.23 -3.59 21.53
C GLU A 124 -13.89 -2.15 21.12
N ALA A 125 -13.19 -1.39 21.97
CA ALA A 125 -12.69 -0.03 21.70
C ALA A 125 -11.35 0.04 20.92
N GLN A 126 -10.60 -1.06 20.79
CA GLN A 126 -9.32 -1.11 20.04
C GLN A 126 -9.43 -1.77 18.66
N LYS A 127 -10.63 -2.18 18.25
CA LYS A 127 -10.91 -2.83 16.95
C LYS A 127 -10.76 -1.90 15.73
N HIS A 128 -10.35 -0.64 15.92
CA HIS A 128 -10.30 0.42 14.91
C HIS A 128 -8.89 0.92 14.55
N ARG A 129 -7.82 0.11 14.70
CA ARG A 129 -6.46 0.64 14.50
C ARG A 129 -5.54 -0.14 13.59
N TYR A 130 -6.03 -0.74 12.52
CA TYR A 130 -5.22 -0.94 11.32
C TYR A 130 -6.15 -0.82 10.13
N ILE A 131 -6.01 0.22 9.31
CA ILE A 131 -6.88 0.41 8.16
C ILE A 131 -5.99 0.74 6.98
N LEU A 132 -5.79 -0.21 6.06
CA LEU A 132 -5.51 0.14 4.67
C LEU A 132 -6.80 0.79 4.14
N THR A 133 -6.93 2.10 4.33
CA THR A 133 -8.17 2.82 3.97
C THR A 133 -8.07 3.24 2.51
N LEU A 134 -8.64 2.44 1.61
CA LEU A 134 -8.91 2.87 0.24
C LEU A 134 -10.17 3.75 0.28
N MET A 135 -10.02 5.05 0.52
CA MET A 135 -11.14 6.00 0.44
C MET A 135 -11.38 6.36 -1.03
N TYR A 136 -12.50 5.93 -1.59
CA TYR A 136 -13.05 6.48 -2.83
C TYR A 136 -14.26 7.35 -2.48
N THR A 137 -14.22 8.64 -2.79
CA THR A 137 -15.41 9.51 -2.74
C THR A 137 -15.89 9.76 -4.17
N TRP A 138 -17.12 9.34 -4.46
CA TRP A 138 -17.87 9.81 -5.63
C TRP A 138 -18.31 11.24 -5.36
N VAL A 139 -17.98 12.16 -6.27
CA VAL A 139 -18.76 13.39 -6.46
C VAL A 139 -19.19 13.42 -7.90
#